data_AF-A0A643C8K2-F1
#
_entry.id   AF-A0A643C8K2-F1
#
_cell.length_a   1.000
_cell.length_b   1.000
_cell.length_c   1.000
_cell.angle_alpha   90.00
_cell.angle_beta   90.00
_cell.angle_gamma   90.00
#
_symmetry.space_group_name_H-M   'P 1'
#
loop_
_entity.id
_entity.type
_entity.pdbx_description
1 polymer ?
#
loop_
_entity_poly.entity_id
_entity_poly.type
_entity_poly.pdbx_seq_one_letter_code
_entity_poly.pdbx_strand_id
1 'polypeptide(L)'
;MHIQKATKYLNDVTLQKQCELFPCYNCGAGSAVQKECGILLHMLKNAESDAELKGLDVDSLVIKHMQVNKPPRCSTELHRAHGQIVPKPEEEVAQKRKLSQKKLKKQKHTVWK
;
A
#
# COMPACT_ATOMS: atom_id res chain seq x y z
N MET A 1 -19.73 3.12 -4.71
CA MET A 1 -19.27 4.54 -4.82
C MET A 1 -18.75 4.80 -6.23
N HIS A 2 -18.99 5.98 -6.80
CA HIS A 2 -18.34 6.39 -8.05
C HIS A 2 -16.83 6.54 -7.86
N ILE A 3 -16.06 6.22 -8.89
CA ILE A 3 -14.59 6.26 -8.83
C ILE A 3 -14.10 7.67 -8.51
N GLN A 4 -14.57 8.70 -9.23
CA GLN A 4 -14.11 10.09 -9.00
C GLN A 4 -14.33 10.57 -7.55
N LYS A 5 -15.46 10.18 -6.95
CA LYS A 5 -15.76 10.52 -5.55
C LYS A 5 -14.78 9.84 -4.59
N ALA A 6 -14.40 8.58 -4.87
CA ALA A 6 -13.41 7.85 -4.10
C ALA A 6 -12.01 8.44 -4.24
N THR A 7 -11.59 8.80 -5.46
CA THR A 7 -10.28 9.41 -5.73
C THR A 7 -10.14 10.77 -5.04
N LYS A 8 -11.18 11.62 -5.12
CA LYS A 8 -11.23 12.91 -4.41
C LYS A 8 -11.05 12.73 -2.91
N TYR A 9 -11.81 11.80 -2.34
CA TYR A 9 -11.80 11.52 -0.92
C TYR A 9 -10.43 11.02 -0.42
N LEU A 10 -9.80 10.08 -1.13
CA LEU A 10 -8.46 9.60 -0.78
C LEU A 10 -7.37 10.68 -0.88
N ASN A 11 -7.51 11.62 -1.83
CA ASN A 11 -6.64 12.79 -1.91
C ASN A 11 -6.82 13.72 -0.70
N ASP A 12 -8.06 13.96 -0.26
CA ASP A 12 -8.36 14.78 0.92
C ASP A 12 -7.83 14.15 2.23
N VAL A 13 -7.88 12.82 2.35
CA VAL A 13 -7.29 12.06 3.47
C VAL A 13 -5.77 12.16 3.47
N THR A 14 -5.13 12.08 2.30
CA THR A 14 -3.67 12.23 2.16
C THR A 14 -3.21 13.62 2.58
N LEU A 15 -4.02 14.64 2.28
CA LEU A 15 -3.81 16.03 2.70
C LEU A 15 -4.22 16.31 4.15
N GLN A 16 -4.71 15.30 4.90
CA GLN A 16 -5.24 15.42 6.26
C GLN A 16 -6.38 16.46 6.39
N LYS A 17 -7.07 16.80 5.29
CA LYS A 17 -8.19 17.74 5.29
C LYS A 17 -9.48 17.10 5.82
N GLN A 18 -9.57 15.77 5.74
CA GLN A 18 -10.62 14.98 6.38
C GLN A 18 -9.98 13.86 7.20
N CYS A 19 -10.42 13.71 8.45
CA CYS A 19 -10.08 12.56 9.29
C CYS A 19 -11.19 11.53 9.20
N GLU A 20 -10.89 10.36 8.69
CA GLU A 20 -11.72 9.20 8.95
C GLU A 20 -11.64 8.84 10.43
N LEU A 21 -12.81 8.56 11.01
CA LEU A 21 -12.90 7.93 12.31
C LEU A 21 -12.53 6.44 12.17
N PHE A 22 -11.23 6.15 12.01
CA PHE A 22 -10.75 4.77 12.12
C PHE A 22 -10.91 4.31 13.57
N PRO A 23 -11.58 3.17 13.85
CA PRO A 23 -11.51 2.55 15.17
C PRO A 23 -10.04 2.24 15.46
N CYS A 24 -9.48 2.96 16.44
CA CYS A 24 -8.08 2.90 16.81
C CYS A 24 -7.70 1.50 17.31
N TYR A 25 -7.36 0.57 16.42
CA TYR A 25 -6.63 -0.62 16.80
C TYR A 25 -5.14 -0.27 16.85
N ASN A 26 -4.71 0.06 18.06
CA ASN A 26 -3.35 0.29 18.56
C ASN A 26 -2.64 1.55 18.05
N CYS A 27 -2.72 2.56 18.91
CA CYS A 27 -1.98 3.82 18.96
C CYS A 27 -0.51 3.75 18.52
N GLY A 28 -0.17 4.58 17.53
CA GLY A 28 1.21 4.91 17.18
C GLY A 28 1.40 5.33 15.72
N ALA A 29 1.37 6.64 15.48
CA ALA A 29 1.71 7.35 14.24
C ALA A 29 0.67 7.35 13.10
N GLY A 30 0.21 8.56 12.74
CA GLY A 30 -0.57 8.87 11.54
C GLY A 30 0.13 8.57 10.20
N SER A 31 1.33 7.98 10.23
CA SER A 31 2.12 7.57 9.06
C SER A 31 1.61 6.29 8.39
N ALA A 32 0.73 5.53 9.06
CA ALA A 32 0.14 4.31 8.48
C ALA A 32 -0.88 4.65 7.38
N VAL A 33 -1.69 5.70 7.57
CA VAL A 33 -2.80 6.06 6.66
C VAL A 33 -2.28 6.43 5.26
N GLN A 34 -1.18 7.20 5.18
CA GLN A 34 -0.62 7.66 3.90
C GLN A 34 -0.14 6.52 3.01
N LYS A 35 0.39 5.43 3.60
CA LYS A 35 0.91 4.29 2.84
C LYS A 35 -0.22 3.44 2.28
N GLU A 36 -1.25 3.20 3.08
CA GLU A 36 -2.42 2.40 2.67
C GLU A 36 -3.26 3.15 1.63
N CYS A 37 -3.52 4.44 1.84
CA CYS A 37 -4.21 5.27 0.85
C CYS A 37 -3.46 5.34 -0.49
N GLY A 38 -2.12 5.35 -0.47
CA GLY A 38 -1.31 5.33 -1.69
C GLY A 38 -1.50 4.05 -2.52
N ILE A 39 -1.68 2.89 -1.87
CA ILE A 39 -1.93 1.62 -2.55
C ILE A 39 -3.33 1.62 -3.18
N LEU A 40 -4.34 2.10 -2.45
CA LEU A 40 -5.72 2.23 -2.93
C LEU A 40 -5.84 3.19 -4.11
N LEU A 41 -5.18 4.36 -4.03
CA LEU A 41 -5.14 5.34 -5.12
C LEU A 41 -4.53 4.76 -6.40
N HIS A 42 -3.48 3.95 -6.27
CA HIS A 42 -2.87 3.29 -7.42
C HIS A 42 -3.84 2.31 -8.10
N MET A 43 -4.60 1.53 -7.33
CA MET A 43 -5.59 0.59 -7.87
C MET A 43 -6.73 1.30 -8.59
N LEU A 44 -7.22 2.43 -8.04
CA LEU A 44 -8.29 3.19 -8.67
C LEU A 44 -7.84 3.82 -10.00
N LYS A 45 -6.64 4.41 -10.04
CA LYS A 45 -6.08 4.97 -11.29
C LYS A 45 -5.90 3.90 -12.36
N ASN A 46 -5.49 2.70 -11.97
CA ASN A 46 -5.39 1.57 -12.90
C ASN A 46 -6.76 1.15 -13.45
N ALA A 47 -7.81 1.19 -12.63
CA ALA A 47 -9.17 0.90 -13.07
C ALA A 47 -9.72 1.98 -14.01
N GLU A 48 -9.39 3.26 -13.77
CA GLU A 48 -9.73 4.36 -14.70
C GLU A 48 -9.07 4.15 -16.06
N SER A 49 -7.76 3.88 -16.10
CA SER A 49 -7.05 3.62 -17.37
C SER A 49 -7.54 2.36 -18.10
N ASP A 50 -7.98 1.32 -17.39
CA ASP A 50 -8.59 0.13 -18.01
C ASP A 50 -9.96 0.45 -18.63
N ALA A 51 -10.75 1.32 -18.01
CA ALA A 51 -12.02 1.78 -18.56
C ALA A 51 -11.82 2.65 -19.80
N GLU A 52 -10.85 3.57 -19.78
CA GLU A 52 -10.45 4.38 -20.94
C GLU A 52 -9.98 3.52 -22.11
N LEU A 53 -9.15 2.51 -21.83
CA LEU A 53 -8.67 1.57 -22.84
C LEU A 53 -9.81 0.78 -23.49
N LYS A 54 -10.85 0.46 -22.72
CA LYS A 54 -12.06 -0.24 -23.20
C LYS A 54 -13.10 0.69 -23.83
N GLY A 55 -12.89 2.01 -23.80
CA GLY A 55 -13.86 3.00 -24.27
C GLY A 55 -15.12 3.08 -23.42
N LEU A 56 -15.05 2.72 -22.14
CA LEU A 56 -16.15 2.86 -21.18
C LEU A 56 -16.14 4.27 -20.57
N ASP A 57 -17.32 4.76 -20.21
CA ASP A 57 -17.48 6.04 -19.53
C ASP A 57 -16.96 5.97 -18.08
N VAL A 58 -15.94 6.79 -17.78
CA VAL A 58 -15.24 6.78 -16.48
C VAL A 58 -16.12 7.32 -15.35
N ASP A 59 -17.00 8.28 -15.65
CA ASP A 59 -17.90 8.91 -14.67
C ASP A 59 -18.99 7.95 -14.17
N SER A 60 -19.46 7.08 -15.06
CA SER A 60 -20.49 6.07 -14.76
C SER A 60 -19.95 4.85 -13.99
N LEU A 61 -18.63 4.70 -13.85
CA LEU A 61 -18.05 3.55 -13.16
C LEU A 61 -18.31 3.59 -11.65
N VAL A 62 -18.89 2.51 -11.15
CA VAL A 62 -19.20 2.32 -9.72
C VAL A 62 -18.44 1.14 -9.16
N ILE A 63 -17.78 1.35 -8.03
CA ILE A 63 -17.14 0.30 -7.25
C ILE A 63 -18.22 -0.56 -6.58
N LYS A 64 -18.32 -1.83 -6.99
CA LYS A 64 -19.26 -2.82 -6.44
C LYS A 64 -18.70 -3.55 -5.22
N HIS A 65 -17.48 -4.06 -5.33
CA HIS A 65 -16.83 -4.84 -4.29
C HIS A 65 -15.32 -4.63 -4.35
N MET A 66 -14.70 -4.41 -3.19
CA MET A 66 -13.25 -4.39 -3.04
C MET A 66 -12.84 -5.50 -2.07
N GLN A 67 -11.91 -6.34 -2.51
CA GLN A 67 -11.37 -7.42 -1.69
C GLN A 67 -9.93 -7.10 -1.32
N VAL A 68 -9.64 -7.14 -0.02
CA VAL A 68 -8.28 -7.00 0.50
C VAL A 68 -7.85 -8.36 1.05
N ASN A 69 -6.85 -8.96 0.40
CA ASN A 69 -6.25 -10.19 0.89
C ASN A 69 -5.03 -9.86 1.75
N LYS A 70 -4.83 -10.67 2.80
CA LYS A 70 -3.59 -10.61 3.57
C LYS A 70 -2.43 -11.01 2.66
N PRO A 71 -1.31 -10.29 2.68
CA PRO A 71 -0.16 -10.65 1.86
C PRO A 71 0.35 -12.05 2.26
N PRO A 72 0.96 -12.79 1.32
CA PRO A 72 1.55 -14.08 1.62
C PRO A 72 2.68 -13.92 2.65
N ARG A 73 2.60 -14.70 3.74
CA ARG A 73 3.59 -14.66 4.81
C ARG A 73 4.93 -15.14 4.29
N CYS A 74 5.91 -14.24 4.25
CA CYS A 74 7.29 -14.59 3.97
C CYS A 74 7.97 -14.95 5.29
N SER A 75 7.86 -16.22 5.71
CA SER A 75 8.56 -16.71 6.90
C SER A 75 10.06 -16.52 6.73
N THR A 76 10.66 -15.77 7.66
CA THR A 76 12.10 -15.65 7.78
C THR A 76 12.47 -16.20 9.16
N GLU A 77 13.47 -17.06 9.22
CA GLU A 77 13.91 -17.66 10.47
C GLU A 77 14.83 -16.70 11.22
N LEU A 78 14.64 -16.59 12.54
CA LEU A 78 15.60 -15.98 13.43
C LEU A 78 16.29 -17.05 14.25
N HIS A 79 17.61 -17.04 14.21
CA HIS A 79 18.41 -17.82 15.14
C HIS A 79 18.49 -17.05 16.46
N ARG A 80 17.96 -17.65 17.52
CA ARG A 80 18.13 -17.17 18.90
C ARG A 80 19.29 -17.89 19.57
N ALA A 81 19.68 -17.42 20.75
CA ALA A 81 20.69 -18.08 21.57
C ALA A 81 20.33 -19.57 21.81
N HIS A 82 21.35 -20.41 21.98
CA HIS A 82 21.21 -21.88 22.15
C HIS A 82 20.63 -22.63 20.94
N GLY A 83 20.73 -22.08 19.72
CA GLY A 83 20.32 -22.78 18.49
C GLY A 83 18.81 -22.86 18.29
N GLN A 84 18.03 -22.06 19.03
CA GLN A 84 16.58 -22.04 18.91
C GLN A 84 16.17 -21.27 17.65
N ILE A 85 15.45 -21.93 16.75
CA ILE A 85 14.92 -21.34 15.52
C ILE A 85 13.49 -20.87 15.81
N VAL A 86 13.24 -19.58 15.69
CA VAL A 86 11.91 -18.98 15.89
C VAL A 86 11.50 -18.23 14.62
N PRO A 87 10.26 -18.40 14.14
CA PRO A 87 9.76 -17.60 13.03
C PRO A 87 9.74 -16.11 13.40
N LYS A 88 10.36 -15.27 12.57
CA LYS A 88 10.43 -13.82 12.77
C LYS A 88 9.08 -13.16 12.52
N PRO A 89 8.64 -12.19 13.36
CA PRO A 89 7.43 -11.41 13.07
C PRO A 89 7.57 -10.57 11.79
N GLU A 90 6.46 -10.49 11.05
CA GLU A 90 6.33 -10.07 9.65
C GLU A 90 6.73 -8.61 9.35
N GLU A 91 6.52 -7.69 10.31
CA GLU A 91 6.72 -6.25 10.11
C GLU A 91 8.17 -5.86 9.81
N GLU A 92 9.14 -6.54 10.45
CA GLU A 92 10.56 -6.23 10.27
C GLU A 92 11.09 -6.67 8.89
N VAL A 93 10.51 -7.73 8.31
CA VAL A 93 10.94 -8.30 7.02
C VAL A 93 10.46 -7.42 5.85
N ALA A 94 9.23 -6.92 5.93
CA ALA A 94 8.67 -6.03 4.90
C ALA A 94 9.46 -4.71 4.81
N GLN A 95 9.88 -4.15 5.94
CA GLN A 95 10.62 -2.90 5.99
C GLN A 95 12.05 -3.05 5.43
N LYS A 96 12.75 -4.16 5.77
CA LYS A 96 14.10 -4.45 5.23
C LYS A 96 14.11 -4.73 3.73
N ARG A 97 13.12 -5.46 3.20
CA ARG A 97 13.00 -5.72 1.75
C ARG A 97 12.72 -4.45 0.95
N LYS A 98 11.87 -3.55 1.47
CA LYS A 98 11.62 -2.24 0.84
C LYS A 98 12.90 -1.37 0.81
N LEU A 99 13.69 -1.39 1.90
CA LEU A 99 14.95 -0.64 1.98
C LEU A 99 16.04 -1.20 1.04
N SER A 100 16.16 -2.54 0.93
CA SER A 100 17.13 -3.18 0.04
C SER A 100 16.81 -2.95 -1.44
N GLN A 101 15.53 -3.08 -1.83
CA GLN A 101 15.04 -2.75 -3.18
C GLN A 101 15.31 -1.28 -3.55
N LYS A 102 15.12 -0.35 -2.60
CA LYS A 102 15.37 1.08 -2.82
C LYS A 102 16.86 1.41 -2.98
N LYS A 103 17.75 0.73 -2.24
CA LYS A 103 19.22 0.84 -2.42
C LYS A 103 19.68 0.34 -3.80
N LEU A 104 19.19 -0.83 -4.22
CA LEU A 104 19.52 -1.43 -5.53
C LEU A 104 19.07 -0.54 -6.70
N LYS A 105 17.87 0.05 -6.64
CA LYS A 105 17.41 1.00 -7.67
C LYS A 105 18.26 2.28 -7.69
N LYS A 106 18.67 2.82 -6.53
CA LYS A 106 19.52 4.01 -6.46
C LYS A 106 20.90 3.76 -7.07
N GLN A 107 21.51 2.60 -6.80
CA GLN A 107 22.80 2.21 -7.41
C GLN A 107 22.70 2.05 -8.94
N LYS A 108 21.62 1.44 -9.45
CA LYS A 108 21.42 1.30 -10.89
C LYS A 108 21.31 2.64 -11.61
N HIS A 109 20.67 3.64 -10.98
CA HIS A 109 20.56 4.99 -11.53
C HIS A 109 21.85 5.81 -11.51
N THR A 110 22.77 5.53 -10.57
CA THR A 110 24.08 6.21 -10.50
C THR A 110 25.15 5.59 -11.39
N VAL A 111 24.94 4.36 -11.87
CA VAL A 111 25.87 3.65 -12.77
C VAL A 111 25.60 3.94 -14.25
N TRP A 112 24.43 4.54 -14.57
CA TRP A 112 24.01 4.89 -15.93
C TRP A 112 23.99 6.42 -16.16
N LYS A 113 24.93 7.13 -15.53
CA LYS A 113 25.31 8.52 -15.80
C LYS A 113 26.81 8.54 -16.01
#